data_AF-A0A6B3EIM6-F1
#
_entry.id   AF-A0A6B3EIM6-F1
#
_cell.length_a   1.000
_cell.length_b   1.000
_cell.length_c   1.000
_cell.angle_alpha   90.00
_cell.angle_beta   90.00
_cell.angle_gamma   90.00
#
_symmetry.space_group_name_H-M   'P 1'
#
loop_
_entity.id
_entity.type
_entity.pdbx_description
1 polymer ?
#
loop_
_entity_poly.entity_id
_entity_poly.type
_entity_poly.pdbx_seq_one_letter_code
_entity_poly.pdbx_strand_id
1 'polypeptide(L)'
;LLDAVPTVVCVNLERAAVIPEIAERAAALIADYGASDAAVLDVVFGRAEPEGRLPFELPRSMAAVEASRPDVPNDTENPLFPDGAGLRLG
;
A
#
# COMPACT_ATOMS: atom_id res chain seq x y z
N LEU A 1 11.78 -13.42 -6.49
CA LEU A 1 11.74 -13.47 -5.01
C LEU A 1 10.31 -13.73 -4.54
N LEU A 2 9.37 -12.83 -4.86
CA LEU A 2 7.96 -12.94 -4.45
C LEU A 2 7.29 -14.25 -4.93
N ASP A 3 7.68 -14.77 -6.09
CA ASP A 3 7.14 -16.03 -6.64
C ASP A 3 7.75 -17.31 -6.03
N ALA A 4 8.84 -17.18 -5.26
CA ALA A 4 9.58 -18.34 -4.74
C ALA A 4 9.20 -18.67 -3.30
N VAL A 5 8.92 -17.66 -2.48
CA VAL A 5 8.54 -17.79 -1.08
C VAL A 5 7.51 -16.73 -0.70
N PRO A 6 6.52 -17.04 0.16
CA PRO A 6 5.61 -16.04 0.69
C PRO A 6 6.40 -14.90 1.33
N THR A 7 6.23 -13.69 0.78
CA THR A 7 7.03 -12.52 1.15
C THR A 7 6.10 -11.40 1.60
N VAL A 8 6.35 -10.86 2.80
CA VAL A 8 5.76 -9.61 3.26
C VAL A 8 6.62 -8.47 2.75
N VAL A 9 6.02 -7.51 2.05
CA VAL A 9 6.72 -6.34 1.52
C VAL A 9 6.32 -5.13 2.35
N CYS A 10 7.29 -4.46 2.95
CA CYS A 10 7.12 -3.16 3.58
C CYS A 10 7.64 -2.08 2.62
N VAL A 11 6.80 -1.12 2.26
CA VAL A 11 7.15 -0.01 1.37
C VAL A 11 7.01 1.28 2.14
N ASN A 12 8.11 2.02 2.27
CA ASN A 12 8.05 3.38 2.79
C ASN A 12 7.47 4.31 1.69
N LEU A 13 6.35 4.97 2.00
CA LEU A 13 5.62 5.82 1.07
C LEU A 13 5.61 7.28 1.53
N GLU A 14 6.37 8.12 0.84
CA GLU A 14 6.24 9.58 0.98
C GLU A 14 5.16 10.16 0.04
N ARG A 15 4.83 9.42 -1.03
CA ARG A 15 3.84 9.78 -2.05
C ARG A 15 3.25 8.53 -2.68
N ALA A 16 2.18 8.70 -3.46
CA ALA A 16 1.56 7.61 -4.20
C ALA A 16 2.57 6.92 -5.14
N ALA A 17 2.55 5.59 -5.13
CA ALA A 17 3.42 4.73 -5.93
C ALA A 17 2.60 3.80 -6.83
N VAL A 18 3.11 3.53 -8.03
CA VAL A 18 2.52 2.59 -8.99
C VAL A 18 3.20 1.24 -8.78
N ILE A 19 2.56 0.33 -8.04
CA ILE A 19 3.16 -0.95 -7.63
C ILE A 19 2.22 -2.17 -7.84
N PRO A 20 1.49 -2.28 -8.96
CA PRO A 20 0.52 -3.36 -9.15
C PRO A 20 1.17 -4.75 -9.11
N GLU A 21 2.38 -4.91 -9.64
CA GLU A 21 3.08 -6.20 -9.68
C GLU A 21 3.53 -6.67 -8.29
N ILE A 22 3.87 -5.74 -7.40
CA ILE A 22 4.21 -6.04 -6.00
C ILE A 22 2.93 -6.41 -5.26
N ALA A 23 1.87 -5.63 -5.40
CA ALA A 23 0.59 -5.89 -4.74
C ALA A 23 -0.03 -7.22 -5.15
N GLU A 24 0.15 -7.64 -6.41
CA GLU A 24 -0.35 -8.94 -6.91
C GLU A 24 0.44 -10.14 -6.38
N ARG A 25 1.75 -9.98 -6.12
CA ARG A 25 2.66 -11.09 -5.81
C ARG A 25 3.04 -11.18 -4.33
N ALA A 26 2.94 -10.09 -3.58
CA ALA A 26 3.26 -10.08 -2.16
C ALA A 26 2.23 -10.90 -1.37
N ALA A 27 2.69 -11.65 -0.36
CA ALA A 27 1.80 -12.34 0.55
C ALA A 27 1.07 -11.35 1.48
N ALA A 28 1.73 -10.26 1.83
CA ALA A 28 1.14 -9.08 2.47
C ALA A 28 1.94 -7.82 2.08
N LEU A 29 1.26 -6.68 2.02
CA LEU A 29 1.86 -5.39 1.72
C LEU A 29 1.61 -4.43 2.89
N ILE A 30 2.68 -3.82 3.40
CA ILE A 30 2.63 -2.81 4.45
C ILE A 30 3.09 -1.49 3.83
N ALA A 31 2.21 -0.49 3.89
CA ALA A 31 2.58 0.90 3.61
C ALA A 31 3.08 1.52 4.91
N ASP A 32 4.36 1.90 4.94
CA ASP A 32 5.02 2.53 6.06
C ASP A 32 5.20 4.03 5.82
N TYR A 33 5.02 4.82 6.87
CA TYR A 33 5.11 6.27 6.89
C TYR A 33 6.08 6.75 7.99
N GLY A 34 7.05 5.91 8.37
CA GLY A 34 8.06 6.20 9.39
C GLY A 34 7.82 5.52 10.74
N ALA A 35 7.13 4.38 10.76
CA ALA A 35 7.03 3.53 11.93
C ALA A 35 8.40 2.94 12.30
N SER A 36 8.56 2.54 13.56
CA SER A 36 9.75 1.80 13.97
C SER A 36 9.69 0.35 13.45
N ASP A 37 10.85 -0.25 13.21
CA ASP A 37 10.95 -1.67 12.82
C ASP A 37 10.18 -2.59 13.78
N ALA A 38 10.26 -2.31 15.09
CA ALA A 38 9.55 -3.07 16.11
C ALA A 38 8.02 -3.02 15.91
N ALA A 39 7.48 -1.83 15.64
CA ALA A 39 6.04 -1.66 15.39
C ALA A 39 5.59 -2.39 14.12
N VAL A 40 6.37 -2.30 13.04
CA VAL A 40 6.10 -3.04 11.79
C VAL A 40 6.09 -4.54 12.06
N LEU A 41 7.11 -5.06 12.76
CA LEU A 41 7.22 -6.48 13.06
C LEU A 41 6.13 -6.98 14.00
N ASP A 42 5.68 -6.17 14.96
CA ASP A 42 4.58 -6.56 15.85
C ASP A 42 3.27 -6.76 15.05
N VAL A 43 3.01 -5.95 14.03
CA VAL A 43 1.88 -6.17 13.10
C VAL A 43 2.10 -7.42 12.25
N VAL A 44 3.30 -7.59 11.66
CA VAL A 44 3.62 -8.76 10.81
C VAL A 44 3.45 -10.08 11.54
N PHE A 45 3.85 -10.13 12.81
CA PHE A 45 3.75 -11.34 13.64
C PHE A 45 2.43 -11.45 14.41
N GLY A 46 1.47 -10.55 14.18
CA GLY A 46 0.13 -10.60 14.79
C GLY A 46 0.12 -10.29 16.30
N ARG A 47 1.10 -9.56 16.80
CA ARG A 47 1.14 -9.06 18.19
C ARG A 47 0.38 -7.76 18.37
N ALA A 48 0.13 -7.05 17.28
CA ALA A 48 -0.70 -5.85 17.21
C ALA A 48 -1.57 -5.88 15.94
N GLU A 49 -2.73 -5.23 15.98
CA GLU A 49 -3.60 -5.09 14.83
C GLU A 49 -3.22 -3.87 13.97
N PRO A 50 -3.27 -3.97 12.63
CA PRO A 50 -3.07 -2.82 11.77
C PRO A 50 -4.30 -1.89 11.79
N GLU A 51 -4.12 -0.67 12.27
CA GLU A 51 -5.19 0.34 12.32
C GLU A 51 -5.07 1.42 11.23
N GLY A 52 -3.90 1.52 10.60
CA GLY A 52 -3.60 2.56 9.61
C GLY A 52 -4.55 2.55 8.41
N ARG A 53 -4.73 3.73 7.80
CA ARG A 53 -5.51 3.94 6.58
C ARG A 53 -4.69 4.78 5.61
N LEU A 54 -4.71 4.41 4.34
CA LEU A 54 -4.04 5.18 3.31
C LEU A 54 -4.57 6.63 3.31
N PRO A 55 -3.69 7.64 3.31
CA PRO A 55 -4.07 9.07 3.27
C PRO A 55 -4.25 9.62 1.85
N PHE A 56 -4.03 8.77 0.84
CA PHE A 56 -4.25 9.03 -0.59
C PHE A 56 -4.37 7.69 -1.31
N GLU A 57 -4.99 7.70 -2.50
CA GLU A 57 -5.05 6.51 -3.33
C GLU A 57 -3.68 6.12 -3.93
N LEU A 58 -3.51 4.82 -4.20
CA LEU A 58 -2.40 4.29 -4.99
C LEU A 58 -2.88 4.02 -6.41
N PRO A 59 -2.29 4.65 -7.44
CA PRO A 59 -2.70 4.45 -8.83
C PRO A 59 -2.33 3.06 -9.33
N ARG A 60 -3.18 2.51 -10.21
CA ARG A 60 -2.97 1.21 -10.85
C ARG A 60 -1.87 1.20 -11.92
N SER A 61 -1.63 2.33 -12.57
CA SER A 61 -0.67 2.41 -13.68
C SER A 61 -0.19 3.85 -13.90
N MET A 62 0.92 4.02 -14.62
CA MET A 62 1.37 5.35 -15.05
C MET A 62 0.37 6.03 -15.99
N ALA A 63 -0.32 5.28 -16.85
CA ALA A 63 -1.37 5.83 -17.70
C ALA A 63 -2.53 6.43 -16.89
N ALA A 64 -2.89 5.83 -15.76
CA ALA A 64 -3.89 6.39 -14.85
C ALA A 64 -3.41 7.70 -14.19
N VAL A 65 -2.11 7.82 -13.91
CA VAL A 65 -1.52 9.06 -13.40
C VAL A 65 -1.51 10.16 -14.46
N GLU A 66 -1.18 9.83 -15.70
CA GLU A 66 -1.17 10.80 -16.81
C GLU A 66 -2.57 11.32 -17.17
N ALA A 67 -3.59 10.47 -16.99
CA ALA A 67 -4.99 10.85 -17.23
C ALA A 67 -5.62 11.63 -16.07
N SER A 68 -5.03 11.58 -14.87
CA SER A 68 -5.60 12.24 -13.69
C SER A 68 -5.39 13.74 -13.72
N ARG A 69 -6.31 14.48 -13.09
CA ARG A 69 -6.20 15.94 -12.99
C ARG A 69 -5.34 16.30 -11.78
N PRO A 70 -4.27 17.11 -11.95
CA PRO A 70 -3.35 17.42 -10.86
C PRO A 70 -3.95 18.30 -9.76
N ASP A 71 -5.07 18.97 -10.04
CA ASP A 71 -5.81 19.84 -9.11
C ASP A 71 -6.96 19.13 -8.38
N VAL A 72 -7.21 17.86 -8.67
CA VAL A 72 -8.30 17.08 -8.07
C VAL A 72 -7.70 15.91 -7.25
N PRO A 73 -7.96 15.84 -5.93
CA PRO A 73 -7.48 14.74 -5.11
C PRO A 73 -8.23 13.43 -5.42
N ASN A 74 -7.52 12.30 -5.39
CA ASN A 74 -8.07 10.94 -5.55
C ASN A 74 -8.95 10.77 -6.81
N ASP A 75 -8.43 11.22 -7.96
CA ASP A 75 -9.18 11.33 -9.23
C ASP A 75 -8.96 10.13 -10.17
N THR A 76 -8.24 9.08 -9.77
CA THR A 76 -8.10 7.90 -10.64
C THR A 76 -9.39 7.07 -10.62
N GLU A 77 -9.87 6.67 -11.81
CA GLU A 77 -11.12 5.93 -11.96
C GLU A 77 -11.08 4.52 -11.33
N ASN A 78 -9.90 3.88 -11.35
CA ASN A 78 -9.69 2.52 -10.87
C ASN A 78 -8.35 2.41 -10.12
N PRO A 79 -8.27 2.95 -8.88
CA PRO A 79 -7.04 2.91 -8.11
C PRO A 79 -6.66 1.46 -7.77
N LEU A 80 -5.37 1.19 -7.61
CA LEU A 80 -4.88 -0.07 -7.05
C LEU A 80 -5.38 -0.25 -5.62
N PHE A 81 -5.30 0.82 -4.83
CA PHE A 81 -5.90 0.91 -3.50
C PHE A 81 -6.51 2.32 -3.35
N PRO A 82 -7.80 2.45 -2.98
CA PRO A 82 -8.41 3.75 -2.80
C PRO A 82 -7.89 4.47 -1.55
N ASP A 83 -8.11 5.78 -1.49
CA ASP A 83 -7.98 6.55 -0.26
C ASP A 83 -8.76 5.91 0.89
N GLY A 84 -8.19 5.94 2.08
CA GLY A 84 -8.77 5.29 3.25
C GLY A 84 -8.74 3.76 3.22
N ALA A 85 -8.07 3.11 2.26
CA ALA A 85 -7.90 1.67 2.30
C ALA A 85 -7.01 1.24 3.47
N GLY A 86 -7.34 0.12 4.09
CA GLY A 86 -6.54 -0.51 5.14
C GLY A 86 -7.23 -1.79 5.61
N LEU A 87 -6.45 -2.87 5.72
CA LEU A 87 -6.96 -4.15 6.18
C LEU A 87 -7.29 -4.09 7.68
N ARG A 88 -8.26 -4.90 8.10
CA ARG A 88 -8.48 -5.25 9.51
C ARG A 88 -8.29 -6.75 9.65
N LEU A 89 -7.46 -7.16 10.60
CA LEU A 89 -7.28 -8.55 10.98
C LEU A 89 -8.21 -8.76 12.17
N GLY A 90 -9.30 -9.48 11.97
CA GLY A 90 -10.26 -9.82 13.04
C GLY A 90 -9.96 -11.17 13.67
#